data_AF-A0A7V2L930-F1
#
_entry.id   AF-A0A7V2L930-F1
#
_cell.length_a   1.000
_cell.length_b   1.000
_cell.length_c   1.000
_cell.angle_alpha   90.00
_cell.angle_beta   90.00
_cell.angle_gamma   90.00
#
_symmetry.space_group_name_H-M   'P 1'
#
loop_
_entity.id
_entity.type
_entity.pdbx_description
1 polymer ?
#
loop_
_entity_poly.entity_id
_entity_poly.type
_entity_poly.pdbx_seq_one_letter_code
_entity_poly.pdbx_strand_id
1 'polypeptide(L)'
;MSASDSQEDGERADLQRALMVKERYGEELMGKANVQGVGIGLHMREGKPTGGLSLVVLVSHKVPKAQLAPEDLIPNEIEGVSVDVQEVGELEVQD
;
A
#
# COMPACT_ATOMS: atom_id res chain seq x y z
N MET A 1 -26.69 -15.26 -12.91
CA MET A 1 -25.56 -14.58 -12.26
C MET A 1 -26.16 -13.54 -11.34
N SER A 2 -25.99 -13.71 -10.04
CA SER A 2 -26.53 -12.79 -9.03
C SER A 2 -25.60 -11.57 -8.90
N ALA A 3 -26.10 -10.48 -8.33
CA ALA A 3 -25.27 -9.32 -8.02
C ALA A 3 -24.12 -9.66 -7.05
N SER A 4 -24.34 -10.64 -6.17
CA SER A 4 -23.34 -11.13 -5.21
C SER A 4 -22.19 -11.85 -5.91
N ASP A 5 -22.46 -12.67 -6.93
CA ASP A 5 -21.42 -13.38 -7.70
C ASP A 5 -20.48 -12.39 -8.41
N SER A 6 -21.04 -11.29 -8.92
CA SER A 6 -20.27 -10.28 -9.66
C SER A 6 -19.39 -9.41 -8.75
N GLN A 7 -19.80 -9.24 -7.48
CA GLN A 7 -19.01 -8.52 -6.48
C GLN A 7 -17.83 -9.36 -5.99
N GLU A 8 -18.02 -10.66 -5.74
CA GLU A 8 -16.94 -11.57 -5.33
C GLU A 8 -15.85 -11.72 -6.41
N ASP A 9 -16.25 -11.78 -7.68
CA ASP A 9 -15.30 -11.86 -8.81
C ASP A 9 -14.46 -10.57 -8.94
N GLY A 10 -15.08 -9.41 -8.70
CA GLY A 10 -14.40 -8.12 -8.68
C GLY A 10 -13.36 -8.03 -7.57
N GLU A 11 -13.74 -8.38 -6.34
CA GLU A 11 -12.81 -8.36 -5.19
C GLU A 11 -11.63 -9.32 -5.37
N ARG A 12 -11.87 -10.52 -5.94
CA ARG A 12 -10.79 -11.46 -6.28
C ARG A 12 -9.84 -10.89 -7.33
N ALA A 13 -10.37 -10.25 -8.38
CA ALA A 13 -9.56 -9.65 -9.42
C ALA A 13 -8.69 -8.50 -8.88
N ASP A 14 -9.25 -7.67 -7.98
CA ASP A 14 -8.52 -6.58 -7.33
C ASP A 14 -7.41 -7.10 -6.41
N LEU A 15 -7.69 -8.14 -5.62
CA LEU A 15 -6.67 -8.79 -4.79
C LEU A 15 -5.54 -9.39 -5.64
N GLN A 16 -5.88 -10.07 -6.73
CA GLN A 16 -4.89 -10.66 -7.63
C GLN A 16 -4.01 -9.58 -8.26
N ARG A 17 -4.60 -8.44 -8.66
CA ARG A 17 -3.85 -7.30 -9.17
C ARG A 17 -2.91 -6.75 -8.10
N ALA A 18 -3.41 -6.49 -6.90
CA ALA A 18 -2.60 -5.98 -5.80
C ALA A 18 -1.43 -6.93 -5.45
N LEU A 19 -1.65 -8.25 -5.47
CA LEU A 19 -0.61 -9.26 -5.27
C LEU A 19 0.48 -9.19 -6.34
N MET A 20 0.11 -9.10 -7.62
CA MET A 20 1.08 -8.98 -8.70
C MET A 20 1.91 -7.70 -8.61
N VAL A 21 1.28 -6.57 -8.27
CA VAL A 21 1.98 -5.30 -8.09
C VAL A 21 2.90 -5.35 -6.87
N LYS A 22 2.44 -5.92 -5.74
CA LYS A 22 3.28 -6.11 -4.55
C LYS A 22 4.52 -6.95 -4.87
N GLU A 23 4.36 -8.05 -5.59
CA GLU A 23 5.47 -8.94 -5.94
C GLU A 23 6.50 -8.22 -6.83
N ARG A 24 6.04 -7.39 -7.77
CA ARG A 24 6.92 -6.67 -8.70
C ARG A 24 7.66 -5.49 -8.07
N TYR A 25 6.98 -4.73 -7.20
CA TYR A 25 7.47 -3.44 -6.71
C TYR A 25 7.82 -3.44 -5.22
N GLY A 26 7.52 -4.51 -4.50
CA GLY A 26 7.71 -4.59 -3.05
C GLY A 26 9.15 -4.37 -2.62
N GLU A 27 10.11 -5.00 -3.31
CA GLU A 27 11.54 -4.83 -3.00
C GLU A 27 12.02 -3.40 -3.26
N GLU A 28 11.60 -2.79 -4.38
CA GLU A 28 11.94 -1.38 -4.67
C GLU A 28 11.37 -0.44 -3.61
N LEU A 29 10.11 -0.64 -3.20
CA LEU A 29 9.46 0.14 -2.16
C LEU A 29 10.17 -0.03 -0.81
N MET A 30 10.59 -1.25 -0.45
CA MET A 30 11.36 -1.52 0.76
C MET A 30 12.72 -0.81 0.79
N GLY A 31 13.27 -0.45 -0.38
CA GLY A 31 14.53 0.31 -0.49
C GLY A 31 14.39 1.82 -0.29
N LYS A 32 13.17 2.37 -0.22
CA LYS A 32 12.93 3.81 -0.07
C LYS A 32 13.09 4.26 1.38
N ALA A 33 13.46 5.53 1.56
CA ALA A 33 13.63 6.13 2.88
C ALA A 33 12.40 5.91 3.77
N ASN A 34 12.67 5.55 5.03
CA ASN A 34 11.70 5.34 6.10
C ASN A 34 10.72 4.17 5.91
N VAL A 35 10.78 3.40 4.81
CA VAL A 35 9.91 2.24 4.61
C VAL A 35 10.33 1.08 5.52
N GLN A 36 9.34 0.51 6.20
CA GLN A 36 9.49 -0.58 7.17
C GLN A 36 8.79 -1.86 6.69
N GLY A 37 7.78 -1.74 5.83
CA GLY A 37 7.01 -2.88 5.34
C GLY A 37 6.11 -2.54 4.17
N VAL A 38 5.83 -3.55 3.34
CA VAL A 38 4.89 -3.46 2.22
C VAL A 38 3.92 -4.64 2.27
N GLY A 39 2.63 -4.33 2.28
CA GLY A 39 1.54 -5.30 2.35
C GLY A 39 0.39 -4.96 1.41
N ILE A 40 -0.70 -5.72 1.53
CA ILE A 40 -1.96 -5.44 0.84
C ILE A 40 -3.02 -5.26 1.93
N GLY A 41 -3.81 -4.21 1.81
CA GLY A 41 -4.87 -3.90 2.75
C GLY A 41 -5.86 -2.93 2.17
N LEU A 42 -6.88 -2.59 2.94
CA LEU A 42 -7.84 -1.56 2.56
C LEU A 42 -7.21 -0.18 2.72
N HIS A 43 -7.49 0.74 1.80
CA HIS A 43 -7.08 2.14 1.93
C HIS A 43 -7.77 2.78 3.15
N MET A 44 -6.98 3.30 4.09
CA MET A 44 -7.50 3.90 5.32
C MET A 44 -7.23 5.41 5.36
N ARG A 45 -8.24 6.20 5.76
CA ARG A 45 -8.07 7.60 6.17
C ARG A 45 -8.79 7.84 7.48
N GLU A 46 -8.09 8.45 8.44
CA GLU A 46 -8.65 8.77 9.77
C GLU A 46 -9.32 7.55 10.45
N GLY A 47 -8.71 6.38 10.30
CA GLY A 47 -9.22 5.12 10.85
C GLY A 47 -10.43 4.52 10.13
N LYS A 48 -10.85 5.09 8.99
CA LYS A 48 -11.98 4.62 8.19
C LYS A 48 -11.51 4.06 6.85
N PRO A 49 -12.09 2.93 6.38
CA PRO A 49 -11.87 2.49 5.01
C PRO A 49 -12.44 3.55 4.06
N THR A 50 -11.61 4.03 3.14
CA THR A 50 -11.97 5.10 2.19
C THR A 50 -11.78 4.70 0.74
N GLY A 51 -11.36 3.46 0.49
CA GLY A 51 -11.17 2.92 -0.85
C GLY A 51 -11.20 1.41 -0.87
N GLY A 52 -10.81 0.85 -2.02
CA GLY A 52 -10.64 -0.59 -2.21
C GLY A 52 -9.30 -1.10 -1.69
N LEU A 53 -8.90 -2.26 -2.22
CA LEU A 53 -7.59 -2.83 -1.95
C LEU A 53 -6.47 -1.93 -2.49
N SER A 54 -5.44 -1.78 -1.67
CA SER A 54 -4.26 -0.95 -1.92
C SER A 54 -3.00 -1.71 -1.54
N LEU A 55 -1.87 -1.27 -2.09
CA LEU A 55 -0.59 -1.50 -1.44
C LEU A 55 -0.51 -0.66 -0.18
N VAL A 56 -0.29 -1.30 0.96
CA VAL A 56 -0.06 -0.59 2.22
C VAL A 56 1.45 -0.53 2.45
N VAL A 57 1.99 0.67 2.47
CA VAL A 57 3.40 0.94 2.75
C VAL A 57 3.52 1.52 4.15
N LEU A 58 4.14 0.76 5.04
CA LEU A 58 4.39 1.15 6.42
C LEU A 58 5.69 1.95 6.46
N VAL A 59 5.64 3.16 7.03
CA VAL A 59 6.82 4.02 7.21
C VAL A 59 7.02 4.36 8.68
N SER A 60 8.28 4.59 9.06
CA SER A 60 8.60 5.02 10.44
C SER A 60 8.04 6.42 10.75
N HIS A 61 8.12 7.34 9.78
CA HIS A 61 7.54 8.68 9.87
C HIS A 61 7.29 9.28 8.49
N LYS A 62 6.33 10.21 8.38
CA LYS A 62 6.07 10.97 7.15
C LYS A 62 6.98 12.20 7.07
N VAL A 63 7.57 12.38 5.90
CA VAL A 63 8.41 13.54 5.57
C VAL A 63 7.69 14.40 4.53
N PRO A 64 7.68 15.75 4.66
CA PRO A 64 7.15 16.62 3.62
C PRO A 64 7.84 16.35 2.28
N LYS A 65 7.07 16.30 1.18
CA LYS A 65 7.61 15.98 -0.16
C LYS A 65 8.81 16.86 -0.58
N ALA A 66 8.83 18.13 -0.17
CA ALA A 66 9.92 19.06 -0.46
C ALA A 66 11.24 18.72 0.27
N GLN A 67 11.21 17.82 1.24
CA GLN A 67 12.35 17.38 2.04
C GLN A 67 12.73 15.91 1.77
N LEU A 68 12.00 15.22 0.87
CA LEU A 68 12.34 13.88 0.41
C LEU A 68 13.15 13.95 -0.88
N ALA A 69 14.10 13.01 -1.03
CA ALA A 69 14.74 12.82 -2.32
C ALA A 69 13.70 12.34 -3.35
N PRO A 70 13.79 12.77 -4.62
CA PRO A 70 12.82 12.37 -5.65
C PRO A 70 12.62 10.86 -5.77
N GLU A 71 13.68 10.07 -5.57
CA GLU A 71 13.69 8.60 -5.60
C GLU A 71 12.93 7.95 -4.42
N ASP A 72 12.83 8.64 -3.29
CA ASP A 72 12.14 8.20 -2.08
C ASP A 72 10.63 8.54 -2.11
N LEU A 73 10.20 9.34 -3.09
CA LEU A 73 8.78 9.64 -3.25
C LEU A 73 8.03 8.37 -3.66
N ILE A 74 7.16 7.91 -2.77
CA ILE A 74 6.22 6.83 -3.06
C ILE A 74 5.07 7.40 -3.90
N PRO A 75 4.78 6.84 -5.10
CA PRO A 75 3.65 7.27 -5.91
C PRO A 75 2.33 6.89 -5.23
N ASN A 76 1.26 7.64 -5.50
CA ASN A 76 -0.07 7.33 -4.94
C ASN A 76 -0.75 6.12 -5.60
N GLU A 77 -0.22 5.65 -6.73
CA GLU A 77 -0.74 4.52 -7.50
C GLU A 77 0.39 3.85 -8.29
N ILE A 78 0.35 2.52 -8.39
CA ILE A 78 1.26 1.70 -9.20
C ILE A 78 0.43 0.70 -10.00
N GLU A 79 0.52 0.76 -11.33
CA GLU A 79 -0.21 -0.14 -12.25
C GLU A 79 -1.74 -0.24 -11.98
N GLY A 80 -2.37 0.88 -11.60
CA GLY A 80 -3.80 0.93 -11.27
C GLY A 80 -4.14 0.44 -9.86
N VAL A 81 -3.15 0.09 -9.04
CA VAL A 81 -3.32 -0.23 -7.62
C VAL A 81 -2.93 0.98 -6.79
N SER A 82 -3.87 1.49 -6.02
CA SER A 82 -3.61 2.62 -5.10
C SER A 82 -2.58 2.26 -4.04
N VAL A 83 -1.81 3.25 -3.59
CA VAL A 83 -0.82 3.10 -2.52
C VAL A 83 -1.25 3.92 -1.30
N ASP A 84 -1.32 3.24 -0.16
CA ASP A 84 -1.62 3.82 1.14
C ASP A 84 -0.35 3.88 2.00
N VAL A 85 0.12 5.09 2.29
CA VAL A 85 1.31 5.29 3.13
C VAL A 85 0.88 5.56 4.57
N GLN A 86 1.15 4.58 5.44
CA GLN A 86 0.77 4.60 6.85
C GLN A 86 2.00 4.75 7.74
N GLU A 87 1.94 5.74 8.64
CA GLU A 87 2.99 5.98 9.63
C GLU A 87 2.72 5.11 10.86
N VAL A 88 3.69 4.27 11.23
CA VAL A 88 3.55 3.32 12.34
C VAL A 88 4.62 3.49 13.43
N GLY A 89 5.54 4.44 13.28
CA GLY A 89 6.71 4.54 14.15
C GLY A 89 7.75 3.47 13.83
N GLU A 90 8.74 3.33 14.70
CA GLU A 90 9.72 2.23 14.59
C GLU A 90 9.06 0.91 14.97
N LEU A 91 9.15 -0.08 14.08
CA LEU A 91 8.69 -1.43 14.37
C LEU A 91 9.80 -2.16 15.13
N GLU A 92 9.53 -2.49 16.40
CA GLU A 92 10.41 -3.36 17.17
C GLU A 92 9.99 -4.82 16.95
N VAL A 93 10.96 -5.68 16.62
CA VAL A 93 10.75 -7.13 16.67
C VAL A 93 10.68 -7.51 18.15
N GLN A 94 9.56 -8.09 18.58
CA GLN A 94 9.47 -8.70 19.90
C GLN A 94 10.05 -10.12 19.82
N ASP A 95 11.12 -10.34 20.58
CA ASP A 95 11.77 -11.66 20.77
C ASP A 95 10.93 -12.60 21.66
#